data_AF-A0AAV4FZL4-F1
#
_entry.id   AF-A0AAV4FZL4-F1
#
_cell.length_a   1.000
_cell.length_b   1.000
_cell.length_c   1.000
_cell.angle_alpha   90.00
_cell.angle_beta   90.00
_cell.angle_gamma   90.00
#
_symmetry.space_group_name_H-M   'P 1'
#
loop_
_entity.id
_entity.type
_entity.pdbx_description
1 polymer ?
#
loop_
_entity_poly.entity_id
_entity_poly.type
_entity_poly.pdbx_seq_one_letter_code
_entity_poly.pdbx_strand_id
1 'polypeptide(L)'
;MRRAVHIELVDPLTTEDTVLALRRFSARRGIPAVIYSDNARKASQLIQGEMGHTTTTWKFNAPLALWWGGWWERPIRSTNQDFANHLGKIQ
;
A
#
# COMPACT_ATOMS: atom_id res chain seq x y z
N MET A 1 -3.45 -21.16 1.70
CA MET A 1 -3.87 -19.76 1.91
C MET A 1 -2.76 -18.84 1.40
N ARG A 2 -3.01 -17.89 0.48
CA ARG A 2 -1.91 -17.09 -0.14
C ARG A 2 -2.20 -15.57 -0.23
N ARG A 3 -3.13 -15.05 0.57
CA ARG A 3 -3.40 -13.60 0.62
C ARG A 3 -3.50 -13.18 2.08
N ALA A 4 -2.62 -12.28 2.49
CA ALA A 4 -2.60 -11.67 3.80
C ALA A 4 -2.70 -10.15 3.63
N VAL A 5 -3.33 -9.48 4.58
CA VAL A 5 -3.45 -8.02 4.61
C VAL A 5 -2.54 -7.50 5.71
N HIS A 6 -1.72 -6.50 5.39
CA HIS A 6 -0.94 -5.74 6.37
C HIS A 6 -1.44 -4.31 6.36
N ILE A 7 -1.88 -3.82 7.51
CA ILE A 7 -2.35 -2.44 7.70
C ILE A 7 -1.45 -1.82 8.75
N GLU A 8 -0.90 -0.66 8.42
CA GLU A 8 -0.08 0.15 9.30
C GLU A 8 -0.68 1.56 9.31
N LEU A 9 -0.87 2.12 10.51
CA LEU A 9 -1.29 3.50 10.67
C LEU A 9 -0.07 4.40 10.46
N VAL A 10 -0.19 5.34 9.52
CA VAL A 10 0.87 6.29 9.17
C VAL A 10 0.26 7.69 9.25
N ASP A 11 0.83 8.54 10.09
CA ASP A 11 0.41 9.92 10.30
C ASP A 11 1.66 10.76 10.58
N PRO A 12 2.03 11.73 9.72
CA PRO A 12 1.32 12.21 8.51
C PRO A 12 1.55 11.35 7.25
N LEU A 13 0.75 11.57 6.21
CA LEU A 13 0.90 10.91 4.89
C LEU A 13 1.94 11.63 4.02
N THR A 14 3.21 11.60 4.44
CA THR A 14 4.34 12.17 3.69
C THR A 14 5.12 11.09 2.92
N THR A 15 6.06 11.51 2.07
CA THR A 15 6.94 10.57 1.34
C THR A 15 7.85 9.83 2.30
N GLU A 16 8.42 10.56 3.26
CA GLU A 16 9.33 10.07 4.29
C GLU A 16 8.65 9.03 5.18
N ASP A 17 7.43 9.34 5.63
CA ASP A 17 6.63 8.42 6.46
C ASP A 17 6.23 7.16 5.69
N THR A 18 5.92 7.31 4.39
CA THR A 18 5.64 6.17 3.51
C THR A 18 6.87 5.28 3.31
N VAL A 19 8.06 5.87 3.13
CA VAL A 19 9.32 5.12 3.03
C VAL A 19 9.59 4.37 4.34
N LEU A 20 9.39 5.02 5.48
CA LEU A 20 9.57 4.39 6.78
C LEU A 20 8.61 3.21 6.99
N ALA A 21 7.34 3.36 6.62
CA ALA A 21 6.36 2.27 6.65
C ALA A 21 6.76 1.11 5.73
N LEU A 22 7.23 1.38 4.51
CA LEU A 22 7.70 0.35 3.58
C LEU A 22 8.98 -0.36 4.07
N ARG A 23 9.88 0.36 4.75
CA ARG A 23 11.06 -0.23 5.40
C ARG A 23 10.65 -1.16 6.55
N ARG A 24 9.71 -0.74 7.39
CA ARG A 24 9.15 -1.59 8.46
C ARG A 24 8.45 -2.83 7.90
N PHE A 25 7.67 -2.67 6.82
CA PHE A 25 7.07 -3.78 6.10
C PHE A 25 8.14 -4.75 5.60
N SER A 26 9.17 -4.24 4.92
CA SER A 26 10.24 -5.05 4.34
C SER A 26 11.06 -5.78 5.40
N ALA A 27 11.30 -5.15 6.55
CA ALA A 27 11.98 -5.77 7.69
C ALA A 27 11.18 -6.96 8.28
N ARG A 28 9.84 -6.88 8.25
CA ARG A 28 8.98 -7.94 8.81
C ARG A 28 8.59 -9.03 7.80
N ARG A 29 8.47 -8.67 6.52
CA ARG A 29 7.86 -9.52 5.48
C ARG A 29 8.79 -9.79 4.28
N GLY A 30 9.97 -9.18 4.26
CA GLY A 30 10.88 -9.20 3.12
C GLY A 30 10.58 -8.09 2.10
N ILE A 31 11.57 -7.79 1.27
CA ILE A 31 11.46 -6.76 0.23
C ILE A 31 10.45 -7.22 -0.83
N PRO A 32 9.42 -6.43 -1.15
CA PRO A 32 8.45 -6.81 -2.18
C PRO A 32 9.11 -6.84 -3.56
N ALA A 33 8.86 -7.90 -4.33
CA ALA A 33 9.31 -7.99 -5.72
C ALA A 33 8.51 -7.05 -6.64
N VAL A 34 7.22 -6.83 -6.35
CA VAL A 34 6.33 -5.96 -7.13
C VAL A 34 5.45 -5.15 -6.19
N ILE A 35 5.33 -3.84 -6.45
CA ILE A 35 4.38 -2.95 -5.77
C ILE A 35 3.37 -2.44 -6.79
N TYR A 36 2.09 -2.41 -6.42
CA TYR A 36 1.00 -1.85 -7.21
C TYR A 36 0.44 -0.60 -6.55
N SER A 37 0.18 0.46 -7.31
CA SER A 37 -0.44 1.70 -6.83
C SER A 37 -1.35 2.32 -7.90
N ASP A 38 -2.39 3.01 -7.46
CA ASP A 38 -3.23 3.86 -8.29
C ASP A 38 -2.65 5.29 -8.35
N ASN A 39 -2.24 5.72 -9.54
CA ASN A 39 -1.94 7.12 -9.85
C ASN A 39 -0.82 7.87 -9.07
N ALA A 40 0.01 7.20 -8.25
CA ALA A 40 1.08 7.86 -7.49
C ALA A 40 2.47 7.82 -8.18
N ARG A 41 2.56 8.10 -9.48
CA ARG A 41 3.82 7.91 -10.26
C ARG A 41 5.00 8.72 -9.72
N LYS A 42 4.82 10.02 -9.45
CA LYS A 42 5.90 10.86 -8.91
C LYS A 42 6.35 10.39 -7.52
N ALA A 43 5.40 10.15 -6.63
CA ALA A 43 5.69 9.65 -5.28
C ALA A 43 6.43 8.30 -5.32
N SER A 44 6.02 7.38 -6.20
CA SER A 44 6.69 6.09 -6.35
C SER A 44 8.16 6.19 -6.75
N GLN A 45 8.52 7.20 -7.56
CA GLN A 45 9.89 7.41 -8.01
C GLN A 45 10.75 7.94 -6.86
N LEU A 46 10.22 8.89 -6.10
CA LEU A 46 10.87 9.40 -4.89
C LEU A 46 11.07 8.28 -3.86
N ILE A 47 10.01 7.53 -3.56
CA ILE A 47 10.05 6.40 -2.63
C ILE A 47 11.07 5.35 -3.08
N GLN A 48 11.12 4.99 -4.37
CA GLN A 48 12.10 4.03 -4.89
C GLN A 48 13.54 4.55 -4.74
N GLY A 49 13.77 5.84 -4.99
CA GLY A 49 15.07 6.48 -4.77
C GLY A 49 15.50 6.38 -3.31
N GLU A 50 14.61 6.73 -2.38
CA GLU A 50 14.85 6.70 -0.93
C GLU A 50 15.00 5.28 -0.36
N MET A 51 14.33 4.29 -0.95
CA MET A 51 14.43 2.89 -0.52
C MET A 51 15.75 2.23 -0.96
N GLY A 52 16.39 2.72 -2.03
CA GLY A 52 17.65 2.17 -2.55
C GLY A 52 17.55 0.74 -3.11
N HIS A 53 16.34 0.20 -3.26
CA HIS A 53 16.10 -1.15 -3.77
C HIS A 53 15.73 -1.12 -5.25
N THR A 54 16.68 -1.47 -6.12
CA THR A 54 16.48 -1.53 -7.58
C THR A 54 15.75 -2.80 -8.06
N THR A 55 15.54 -3.78 -7.17
CA THR A 55 14.91 -5.06 -7.52
C THR A 55 13.38 -5.03 -7.48
N THR A 56 12.79 -4.01 -6.85
CA THR A 56 11.33 -3.89 -6.73
C THR A 56 10.73 -3.25 -7.97
N THR A 57 9.84 -3.96 -8.66
CA THR A 57 9.13 -3.41 -9.83
C THR A 57 7.87 -2.67 -9.39
N TRP A 58 7.74 -1.39 -9.73
CA TRP A 58 6.51 -0.64 -9.48
C TRP A 58 5.56 -0.69 -10.68
N LYS A 59 4.31 -1.08 -10.45
CA LYS A 59 3.26 -1.16 -11.48
C LYS A 59 2.10 -0.23 -11.15
N PHE A 60 1.53 0.36 -12.19
CA PHE A 60 0.36 1.23 -12.09
C PHE A 60 -0.83 0.58 -12.79
N ASN A 61 -2.03 0.91 -12.32
CA ASN A 61 -3.24 0.61 -13.06
C ASN A 61 -3.20 1.29 -14.45
N ALA A 62 -3.77 0.62 -15.44
CA ALA A 62 -4.03 1.26 -16.72
C ALA A 62 -5.02 2.42 -16.51
N PRO A 63 -4.84 3.57 -17.19
CA PRO A 63 -5.81 4.66 -17.12
C PRO A 63 -7.19 4.11 -17.49
N LEU A 64 -8.20 4.41 -16.67
CA LEU A 64 -9.60 4.01 -16.86
C LEU A 64 -9.93 2.52 -16.63
N ALA A 65 -8.98 1.69 -16.19
CA ALA A 65 -9.26 0.30 -15.83
C ALA A 65 -9.88 0.18 -14.43
N LEU A 66 -11.11 0.65 -14.26
CA LEU A 66 -11.89 0.61 -13.00
C LEU A 66 -12.03 -0.81 -12.43
N TRP A 67 -11.98 -1.83 -13.30
CA TRP A 67 -12.11 -3.24 -12.89
C TRP A 67 -10.81 -3.84 -12.31
N TRP A 68 -9.67 -3.19 -12.49
CA TRP A 68 -8.35 -3.73 -12.11
C TRP A 68 -8.14 -3.75 -10.58
N GLY A 69 -8.77 -2.83 -9.85
CA GLY A 69 -8.57 -2.65 -8.41
C GLY A 69 -9.32 -3.66 -7.52
N GLY A 70 -10.27 -4.40 -8.07
CA GLY A 70 -11.19 -5.22 -7.29
C GLY A 70 -10.53 -6.29 -6.39
N TRP A 71 -9.31 -6.73 -6.71
CA TRP A 71 -8.62 -7.74 -5.90
C TRP A 71 -7.97 -7.18 -4.63
N TRP A 72 -7.59 -5.89 -4.58
CA TRP A 72 -7.11 -5.24 -3.35
C TRP A 72 -8.19 -4.43 -2.65
N GLU A 73 -9.17 -3.88 -3.38
CA GLU A 73 -10.28 -3.10 -2.80
C GLU A 73 -11.19 -3.95 -1.91
N ARG A 74 -11.44 -5.21 -2.30
CA ARG A 74 -12.29 -6.12 -1.51
C ARG A 74 -11.72 -6.39 -0.11
N PRO A 75 -10.43 -6.78 0.05
CA PRO A 75 -9.81 -6.88 1.37
C PRO A 75 -9.83 -5.58 2.17
N ILE A 76 -9.54 -4.43 1.52
CA ILE A 76 -9.55 -3.12 2.20
C ILE A 76 -10.94 -2.79 2.73
N ARG A 77 -11.99 -2.97 1.92
CA ARG A 77 -13.37 -2.75 2.33
C ARG A 77 -13.78 -3.64 3.50
N SER A 78 -13.43 -4.93 3.45
CA SER A 78 -13.68 -5.85 4.57
C SER A 78 -13.03 -5.32 5.84
N THR A 79 -11.77 -4.91 5.76
CA THR A 79 -11.03 -4.48 6.95
C THR A 79 -11.55 -3.14 7.50
N ASN A 80 -11.94 -2.21 6.63
CA ASN A 80 -12.58 -0.96 7.04
C ASN A 80 -13.94 -1.20 7.70
N GLN A 81 -14.73 -2.15 7.20
CA GLN A 81 -15.98 -2.54 7.83
C GLN A 81 -15.74 -3.13 9.22
N ASP A 82 -14.70 -3.97 9.36
CA ASP A 82 -14.31 -4.54 10.65
C ASP A 82 -13.87 -3.45 11.62
N PHE A 83 -13.06 -2.48 11.19
CA PHE A 83 -12.70 -1.32 12.00
C PHE A 83 -13.92 -0.52 12.44
N ALA A 84 -14.84 -0.21 11.53
CA ALA A 84 -16.05 0.54 11.84
C ALA A 84 -16.95 -0.19 12.86
N ASN A 85 -17.01 -1.53 12.79
CA ASN A 85 -17.78 -2.33 13.72
C ASN A 85 -17.18 -2.36 15.13
N HIS A 86 -15.85 -2.29 15.27
CA HIS A 86 -15.17 -2.43 16.56
C HIS A 86 -14.80 -1.10 17.23
N LEU A 87 -14.48 -0.07 16.43
CA LEU A 87 -14.03 1.24 16.94
C LEU A 87 -15.14 2.30 16.92
N GLY A 88 -16.31 1.98 16.36
CA GLY A 88 -17.39 2.92 16.12
C GLY A 88 -17.20 3.72 14.82
N LYS A 89 -18.29 4.29 14.30
CA LYS A 89 -18.21 5.21 13.15
C LYS A 89 -17.57 6.50 13.65
N ILE A 90 -16.38 6.84 13.16
CA ILE A 90 -15.84 8.19 13.32
C ILE A 90 -16.73 9.09 12.47
N GLN A 91 -17.46 10.00 13.13
CA GLN A 91 -18.33 11.01 12.52
C GLN A 91 -17.54 12.03 11.71
#